data_AF-A0A4Y2GW04-F1
#
_entry.id   AF-A0A4Y2GW04-F1
#
_cell.length_a   1.000
_cell.length_b   1.000
_cell.length_c   1.000
_cell.angle_alpha   90.00
_cell.angle_beta   90.00
_cell.angle_gamma   90.00
#
_symmetry.space_group_name_H-M   'P 1'
#
loop_
_entity.id
_entity.type
_entity.pdbx_description
1 polymer ?
#
loop_
_entity_poly.entity_id
_entity_poly.type
_entity_poly.pdbx_seq_one_letter_code
_entity_poly.pdbx_strand_id
1 'polypeptide(L)'
;MERCYCTKSELELFGLEKIQLAIKNSSFLEIHPVASISDSNTIEFQITGLGDSYFDLSHILLNIQAKILKADGTAFTVIDKCGSKNYLLNTMFSECHISLNDRQISSESNYAYKTYIQSTLIHSESSQKNFLRAGKKSGIKIPHLRYKDTAGEFDDTDVTGAGKNLGLKQRHERVKGGKIFDMSGILHIDLGTQT
;
A
#
# COMPACT_ATOMS: atom_id res chain seq x y z
N MET A 1 -9.18 39.98 19.65
CA MET A 1 -7.93 39.67 18.93
C MET A 1 -8.20 38.41 18.13
N GLU A 2 -8.45 38.54 16.84
CA GLU A 2 -8.79 37.42 15.95
C GLU A 2 -7.66 36.39 15.97
N ARG A 3 -8.01 35.13 16.24
CA ARG A 3 -7.04 34.03 16.24
C ARG A 3 -6.71 33.70 14.79
N CYS A 4 -5.44 33.82 14.43
CA CYS A 4 -4.94 33.34 13.15
C CYS A 4 -4.95 31.80 13.18
N TYR A 5 -5.85 31.19 12.41
CA TYR A 5 -6.05 29.73 12.37
C TYR A 5 -4.96 28.97 11.58
N CYS A 6 -3.89 29.65 11.14
CA CYS A 6 -2.93 29.12 10.17
C CYS A 6 -1.53 28.79 10.73
N THR A 7 -1.34 28.78 12.06
CA THR A 7 -0.07 28.31 12.65
C THR A 7 -0.20 26.86 13.14
N LYS A 8 0.77 26.01 12.76
CA LYS A 8 0.79 24.59 13.13
C LYS A 8 0.70 24.41 14.65
N SER A 9 -0.24 23.58 15.08
CA SER A 9 -0.61 23.33 16.50
C SER A 9 0.52 22.75 17.36
N GLU A 10 1.55 22.19 16.73
CA GLU A 10 2.64 21.45 17.37
C GLU A 10 3.57 22.34 18.22
N LEU A 11 3.57 23.66 18.00
CA LEU A 11 4.39 24.63 18.73
C LEU A 11 3.64 25.34 19.87
N GLU A 12 2.35 25.07 20.05
CA GLU A 12 1.51 25.70 21.09
C GLU A 12 1.56 24.90 22.40
N LEU A 13 2.75 24.84 23.02
CA LEU A 13 3.05 24.02 24.21
C LEU A 13 2.20 24.36 25.45
N PHE A 14 1.64 25.56 25.50
CA PHE A 14 0.85 26.06 26.64
C PHE A 14 -0.63 26.27 26.30
N GLY A 15 -1.05 25.89 25.09
CA GLY A 15 -2.46 25.89 24.71
C GLY A 15 -3.21 24.80 25.45
N LEU A 16 -4.48 25.06 25.78
CA LEU A 16 -5.40 23.98 26.17
C LEU A 16 -5.45 22.96 25.03
N GLU A 17 -5.35 21.67 25.36
CA GLU A 17 -5.50 20.61 24.37
C GLU A 17 -6.84 20.76 23.65
N LYS A 18 -6.80 20.83 22.31
CA LYS A 18 -8.01 20.88 21.50
C LYS A 18 -8.67 19.51 21.58
N ILE A 19 -9.80 19.42 22.28
CA ILE A 19 -10.62 18.22 22.31
C ILE A 19 -11.53 18.16 21.08
N GLN A 20 -11.38 17.12 20.27
CA GLN A 20 -12.23 16.88 19.10
C GLN A 20 -13.55 16.24 19.54
N LEU A 21 -14.65 17.01 19.49
CA LEU A 21 -15.99 16.55 19.87
C LEU A 21 -16.90 16.21 18.67
N ALA A 22 -16.45 16.52 17.44
CA ALA A 22 -17.27 16.38 16.24
C ALA A 22 -17.36 14.94 15.71
N ILE A 23 -16.29 14.15 15.83
CA ILE A 23 -16.26 12.77 15.36
C ILE A 23 -16.80 11.87 16.47
N LYS A 24 -17.99 11.29 16.25
CA LYS A 24 -18.62 10.38 17.22
C LYS A 24 -18.11 8.94 17.11
N ASN A 25 -17.84 8.47 15.90
CA ASN A 25 -17.37 7.11 15.63
C ASN A 25 -16.60 7.07 14.29
N SER A 26 -15.75 6.05 14.12
CA SER A 26 -15.04 5.75 12.88
C SER A 26 -15.09 4.26 12.61
N SER A 27 -15.29 3.87 11.36
CA SER A 27 -15.31 2.47 10.93
C SER A 27 -14.76 2.31 9.52
N PHE A 28 -14.22 1.14 9.21
CA PHE A 28 -13.82 0.78 7.85
C PHE A 28 -15.02 0.27 7.06
N LEU A 29 -15.16 0.74 5.82
CA LEU A 29 -16.10 0.22 4.85
C LEU A 29 -15.34 -0.59 3.80
N GLU A 30 -15.80 -1.82 3.55
CA GLU A 30 -15.27 -2.64 2.46
C GLU A 30 -16.01 -2.32 1.17
N ILE A 31 -15.25 -2.03 0.11
CA ILE A 31 -15.78 -1.69 -1.22
C ILE A 31 -15.14 -2.62 -2.23
N HIS A 32 -15.98 -3.27 -3.04
CA HIS A 32 -15.54 -4.17 -4.10
C HIS A 32 -15.42 -3.42 -5.44
N PRO A 33 -14.59 -3.92 -6.37
CA PRO A 33 -14.47 -3.33 -7.69
C PRO A 33 -15.79 -3.43 -8.47
N VAL A 34 -16.03 -2.48 -9.37
CA VAL A 34 -17.25 -2.39 -10.18
C VAL A 34 -17.39 -3.58 -11.14
N ALA A 35 -16.27 -4.06 -11.67
CA ALA A 35 -16.22 -5.15 -12.65
C ALA A 35 -15.28 -6.27 -12.21
N SER A 36 -15.46 -7.44 -12.83
CA SER A 36 -14.52 -8.56 -12.73
C SER A 36 -13.16 -8.19 -13.32
N ILE A 37 -12.09 -8.65 -12.69
CA ILE A 37 -10.69 -8.36 -13.07
C ILE A 37 -10.25 -9.24 -14.27
N SER A 38 -11.10 -10.14 -14.77
CA SER A 38 -10.76 -11.11 -15.82
C SER A 38 -10.45 -10.49 -17.19
N ASP A 39 -11.07 -9.36 -17.52
CA ASP A 39 -11.11 -8.85 -18.90
C ASP A 39 -10.61 -7.40 -19.04
N SER A 40 -10.17 -6.77 -17.95
CA SER A 40 -9.68 -5.39 -17.93
C SER A 40 -8.34 -5.26 -17.22
N ASN A 41 -7.48 -4.41 -17.77
CA ASN A 41 -6.20 -4.02 -17.13
C ASN A 41 -6.39 -2.95 -16.04
N THR A 42 -7.62 -2.45 -15.85
CA THR A 42 -7.95 -1.42 -14.87
C THR A 42 -8.86 -1.99 -13.78
N ILE A 43 -8.59 -1.60 -12.54
CA ILE A 43 -9.44 -1.91 -11.39
C ILE A 43 -10.14 -0.61 -10.99
N GLU A 44 -11.46 -0.58 -11.16
CA GLU A 44 -12.28 0.59 -10.85
C GLU A 44 -13.12 0.37 -9.60
N PHE A 45 -13.11 1.35 -8.71
CA PHE A 45 -13.93 1.38 -7.50
C PHE A 45 -14.87 2.58 -7.57
N GLN A 46 -16.16 2.33 -7.47
CA GLN A 46 -17.17 3.39 -7.38
C GLN A 46 -17.61 3.53 -5.92
N ILE A 47 -17.30 4.68 -5.32
CA ILE A 47 -17.62 4.98 -3.92
C ILE A 47 -18.77 5.99 -3.90
N THR A 48 -19.94 5.56 -3.43
CA THR A 48 -21.10 6.44 -3.26
C THR A 48 -21.08 7.15 -1.90
N GLY A 49 -21.56 8.39 -1.85
CA GLY A 49 -21.64 9.17 -0.62
C GLY A 49 -22.47 8.48 0.47
N LEU A 50 -21.96 8.47 1.70
CA LEU A 50 -22.59 7.84 2.86
C LEU A 50 -23.38 8.86 3.69
N GLY A 51 -24.37 9.55 3.13
CA GLY A 51 -25.30 10.43 3.86
C GLY A 51 -24.66 11.32 4.94
N ASP A 52 -24.66 10.86 6.19
CA ASP A 52 -24.16 11.56 7.38
C ASP A 52 -22.67 11.29 7.73
N SER A 53 -22.00 10.42 6.99
CA SER A 53 -20.60 10.01 7.21
C SER A 53 -19.67 10.59 6.16
N TYR A 54 -18.46 10.96 6.59
CA TYR A 54 -17.41 11.48 5.74
C TYR A 54 -16.33 10.42 5.51
N PHE A 55 -15.73 10.44 4.31
CA PHE A 55 -14.59 9.59 3.99
C PHE A 55 -13.30 10.25 4.49
N ASP A 56 -12.55 9.50 5.30
CA ASP A 56 -11.18 9.85 5.61
C ASP A 56 -10.25 9.28 4.53
N LEU A 57 -9.79 10.18 3.65
CA LEU A 57 -8.95 9.82 2.50
C LEU A 57 -7.51 9.46 2.91
N SER A 58 -7.09 9.80 4.13
CA SER A 58 -5.78 9.40 4.66
C SER A 58 -5.72 7.92 5.06
N HIS A 59 -6.89 7.29 5.28
CA HIS A 59 -7.01 5.89 5.72
C HIS A 59 -7.68 4.99 4.68
N ILE A 60 -7.34 5.17 3.40
CA ILE A 60 -7.78 4.26 2.32
C ILE A 60 -6.80 3.09 2.20
N LEU A 61 -7.31 1.87 2.31
CA LEU A 61 -6.53 0.64 2.17
C LEU A 61 -7.00 -0.15 0.95
N LEU A 62 -6.08 -0.43 0.03
CA LEU A 62 -6.31 -1.35 -1.08
C LEU A 62 -5.96 -2.76 -0.63
N ASN A 63 -6.93 -3.67 -0.67
CA ASN A 63 -6.75 -5.09 -0.36
C ASN A 63 -6.78 -5.91 -1.66
N ILE A 64 -5.76 -6.75 -1.87
CA ILE A 64 -5.61 -7.62 -3.04
C ILE A 64 -5.25 -9.03 -2.58
N GLN A 65 -6.02 -10.00 -3.07
CA GLN A 65 -5.66 -11.40 -3.02
C GLN A 65 -5.06 -11.82 -4.36
N ALA A 66 -3.85 -12.39 -4.34
CA ALA A 66 -3.13 -12.75 -5.56
C ALA A 66 -2.53 -14.16 -5.48
N LYS A 67 -2.33 -14.76 -6.66
CA LYS A 67 -1.62 -16.02 -6.87
C LYS A 67 -0.72 -15.87 -8.08
N ILE A 68 0.55 -16.22 -7.95
CA ILE A 68 1.48 -16.22 -9.09
C ILE A 68 1.35 -17.58 -9.79
N LEU A 69 1.22 -17.58 -11.11
CA LEU A 69 1.15 -18.76 -11.97
C LEU A 69 2.26 -18.72 -13.02
N LYS A 70 2.65 -19.88 -13.54
CA LYS A 70 3.56 -19.98 -14.68
C LYS A 70 2.89 -19.41 -15.93
N ALA A 71 3.68 -19.15 -16.97
CA ALA A 71 3.17 -18.65 -18.25
C ALA A 71 2.14 -19.60 -18.91
N ASP A 72 2.21 -20.89 -18.59
CA ASP A 72 1.25 -21.92 -19.04
C ASP A 72 -0.01 -22.00 -18.17
N GLY A 73 -0.16 -21.12 -17.17
CA GLY A 73 -1.28 -21.11 -16.22
C GLY A 73 -1.18 -22.16 -15.09
N THR A 74 -0.14 -23.00 -15.08
CA THR A 74 0.04 -23.99 -14.02
C THR A 74 0.59 -23.35 -12.74
N ALA A 75 0.34 -24.02 -11.61
CA ALA A 75 0.85 -23.54 -10.33
C ALA A 75 2.38 -23.71 -10.24
N PHE A 76 3.05 -22.73 -9.64
CA PHE A 76 4.44 -22.87 -9.26
C PHE A 76 4.62 -23.98 -8.22
N THR A 77 5.70 -24.74 -8.37
CA THR A 77 6.15 -25.74 -7.42
C THR A 77 7.23 -25.15 -6.51
N VAL A 78 7.63 -25.89 -5.47
CA VAL A 78 8.71 -25.49 -4.55
C VAL A 78 10.08 -25.46 -5.23
N ILE A 79 10.21 -26.16 -6.36
CA ILE A 79 11.46 -26.28 -7.13
C ILE A 79 11.64 -25.03 -8.01
N ASP A 80 10.55 -24.36 -8.37
CA ASP A 80 10.59 -23.19 -9.24
C ASP A 80 11.13 -21.97 -8.49
N LYS A 81 12.21 -21.38 -9.04
CA LYS A 81 12.85 -20.18 -8.51
C LYS A 81 12.08 -18.93 -8.95
N CYS A 82 11.03 -18.57 -8.20
CA CYS A 82 10.22 -17.38 -8.48
C CYS A 82 10.08 -16.50 -7.24
N GLY A 83 10.45 -15.22 -7.35
CA GLY A 83 10.25 -14.22 -6.30
C GLY A 83 9.53 -13.00 -6.85
N SER A 84 8.68 -12.36 -6.04
CA SER A 84 8.04 -11.11 -6.43
C SER A 84 9.00 -9.93 -6.37
N LYS A 85 8.70 -8.90 -7.17
CA LYS A 85 9.33 -7.58 -7.04
C LYS A 85 9.12 -7.03 -5.63
N ASN A 86 10.07 -6.24 -5.15
CA ASN A 86 9.93 -5.58 -3.87
C ASN A 86 8.76 -4.59 -3.92
N TYR A 87 8.01 -4.50 -2.83
CA TYR A 87 6.86 -3.61 -2.72
C TYR A 87 5.75 -3.90 -3.75
N LEU A 88 5.43 -5.18 -3.94
CA LEU A 88 4.55 -5.68 -5.03
C LEU A 88 3.20 -4.96 -5.10
N LEU A 89 2.52 -4.73 -3.97
CA LEU A 89 1.17 -4.13 -3.95
C LEU A 89 1.11 -2.78 -4.66
N ASN A 90 2.11 -1.91 -4.48
CA ASN A 90 2.12 -0.57 -5.07
C ASN A 90 2.90 -0.51 -6.39
N THR A 91 3.82 -1.45 -6.62
CA THR A 91 4.60 -1.50 -7.87
C THR A 91 3.91 -2.26 -9.00
N MET A 92 2.77 -2.90 -8.74
CA MET A 92 1.97 -3.59 -9.78
C MET A 92 1.15 -2.62 -10.65
N PHE A 93 0.88 -1.41 -10.17
CA PHE A 93 0.08 -0.42 -10.90
C PHE A 93 0.95 0.65 -11.54
N SER A 94 0.78 0.88 -12.83
CA SER A 94 1.49 1.94 -13.57
C SER A 94 0.91 3.33 -13.30
N GLU A 95 -0.41 3.40 -13.13
CA GLU A 95 -1.17 4.65 -13.01
C GLU A 95 -2.26 4.54 -11.94
N CYS A 96 -2.56 5.66 -11.30
CA CYS A 96 -3.67 5.78 -10.36
C CYS A 96 -4.41 7.10 -10.62
N HIS A 97 -5.71 7.01 -10.88
CA HIS A 97 -6.57 8.17 -11.13
C HIS A 97 -7.64 8.27 -10.06
N ILE A 98 -7.91 9.49 -9.62
CA ILE A 98 -8.98 9.79 -8.67
C ILE A 98 -9.88 10.85 -9.27
N SER A 99 -11.18 10.57 -9.22
CA SER A 99 -12.23 11.50 -9.62
C SER A 99 -13.18 11.71 -8.45
N LEU A 100 -13.61 12.95 -8.24
CA LEU A 100 -14.67 13.31 -7.29
C LEU A 100 -15.80 13.97 -8.08
N ASN A 101 -17.03 13.47 -7.93
CA ASN A 101 -18.21 13.97 -8.64
C ASN A 101 -17.96 14.10 -10.15
N ASP A 102 -17.47 13.03 -10.78
CA ASP A 102 -17.16 12.93 -12.21
C ASP A 102 -16.07 13.91 -12.73
N ARG A 103 -15.41 14.63 -11.84
CA ARG A 103 -14.26 15.47 -12.15
C ARG A 103 -12.98 14.80 -11.68
N GLN A 104 -12.07 14.53 -12.61
CA GLN A 104 -10.74 14.05 -12.27
C GLN A 104 -9.99 15.13 -11.47
N ILE A 105 -9.57 14.75 -10.26
CA ILE A 105 -8.87 15.64 -9.32
C ILE A 105 -7.40 15.28 -9.19
N SER A 106 -7.04 14.01 -9.38
CA SER A 106 -5.66 13.55 -9.39
C SER A 106 -5.43 12.52 -10.47
N SER A 107 -4.25 12.61 -11.08
CA SER A 107 -3.78 11.69 -12.10
C SER A 107 -2.30 11.45 -11.85
N GLU A 108 -1.96 10.25 -11.39
CA GLU A 108 -0.58 9.89 -11.13
C GLU A 108 -0.09 8.92 -12.19
N SER A 109 0.61 9.47 -13.19
CA SER A 109 1.43 8.68 -14.12
C SER A 109 2.68 8.18 -13.40
N ASN A 110 3.16 6.97 -13.71
CA ASN A 110 4.35 6.36 -13.10
C ASN A 110 4.22 6.09 -11.58
N TYR A 111 3.02 5.74 -11.13
CA TYR A 111 2.69 5.45 -9.74
C TYR A 111 3.68 4.46 -9.09
N ALA A 112 3.99 3.35 -9.77
CA ALA A 112 4.95 2.35 -9.29
C ALA A 112 6.31 2.95 -8.87
N TYR A 113 6.86 3.85 -9.67
CA TYR A 113 8.16 4.46 -9.37
C TYR A 113 8.06 5.49 -8.25
N LYS A 114 7.06 6.37 -8.31
CA LYS A 114 6.81 7.39 -7.28
C LYS A 114 6.67 6.75 -5.91
N THR A 115 5.78 5.76 -5.80
CA THR A 115 5.54 5.04 -4.53
C THR A 115 6.79 4.33 -4.02
N TYR A 116 7.56 3.69 -4.90
CA TYR A 116 8.78 2.98 -4.50
C TYR A 116 9.85 3.94 -3.98
N ILE A 117 10.05 5.08 -4.65
CA ILE A 117 11.02 6.11 -4.27
C ILE A 117 10.59 6.79 -2.96
N GLN A 118 9.34 7.26 -2.88
CA GLN A 118 8.79 7.87 -1.66
C GLN A 118 8.89 6.90 -0.47
N SER A 119 8.52 5.64 -0.69
CA SER A 119 8.60 4.58 0.31
C SER A 119 10.02 4.36 0.84
N THR A 120 11.03 4.54 -0.02
CA THR A 120 12.44 4.26 0.29
C THR A 120 13.19 5.47 0.85
N LEU A 121 12.92 6.67 0.34
CA LEU A 121 13.68 7.87 0.67
C LEU A 121 13.01 8.76 1.73
N ILE A 122 11.67 8.83 1.73
CA ILE A 122 10.94 9.80 2.57
C ILE A 122 10.59 9.20 3.92
N HIS A 123 10.23 7.91 3.96
CA HIS A 123 9.90 7.26 5.23
C HIS A 123 11.14 6.86 6.00
N SER A 124 11.16 7.17 7.30
CA SER A 124 12.17 6.72 8.24
C SER A 124 12.25 5.19 8.30
N GLU A 125 13.40 4.64 8.69
CA GLU A 125 13.58 3.19 8.79
C GLU A 125 12.56 2.53 9.74
N SER A 126 12.17 3.23 10.81
CA SER A 126 11.13 2.77 11.73
C SER A 126 9.74 2.75 11.07
N SER A 127 9.41 3.74 10.25
CA SER A 127 8.19 3.74 9.44
C SER A 127 8.22 2.64 8.36
N GLN A 128 9.36 2.42 7.69
CA GLN A 128 9.50 1.33 6.74
C GLN A 128 9.35 -0.06 7.37
N LYS A 129 9.79 -0.23 8.62
CA LYS A 129 9.68 -1.49 9.37
C LYS A 129 8.29 -1.70 9.99
N ASN A 130 7.59 -0.62 10.35
CA ASN A 130 6.29 -0.70 11.00
C ASN A 130 5.15 -0.42 10.01
N PHE A 131 5.13 0.71 9.33
CA PHE A 131 4.03 1.09 8.44
C PHE A 131 4.03 0.30 7.11
N LEU A 132 5.22 -0.02 6.57
CA LEU A 132 5.36 -0.71 5.27
C LEU A 132 5.67 -2.22 5.41
N ARG A 133 5.93 -2.68 6.63
CA ARG A 133 6.27 -4.07 6.98
C ARG A 133 5.35 -4.68 8.05
N ALA A 134 4.68 -3.89 8.90
CA ALA A 134 3.87 -4.47 9.97
C ALA A 134 2.52 -4.97 9.45
N GLY A 135 2.53 -6.27 9.15
CA GLY A 135 1.47 -7.17 9.58
C GLY A 135 2.00 -8.07 10.71
N LYS A 136 2.48 -7.49 11.82
CA LYS A 136 2.94 -8.31 12.98
C LYS A 136 2.60 -7.77 14.38
N LYS A 137 1.98 -6.59 14.55
CA LYS A 137 1.66 -6.04 15.89
C LYS A 137 0.17 -5.89 16.20
N SER A 138 -0.69 -5.99 15.20
CA SER A 138 -2.10 -6.40 15.33
C SER A 138 -2.29 -7.56 14.36
N GLY A 139 -3.26 -8.46 14.56
CA GLY A 139 -3.50 -9.65 13.73
C GLY A 139 -3.90 -9.38 12.27
N ILE A 140 -3.37 -8.33 11.65
CA ILE A 140 -3.67 -7.81 10.32
C ILE A 140 -2.54 -8.21 9.37
N LYS A 141 -2.96 -8.63 8.17
CA LYS A 141 -2.22 -9.16 7.03
C LYS A 141 -1.01 -8.30 6.64
N ILE A 142 0.06 -8.93 6.14
CA ILE A 142 1.33 -8.24 5.80
C ILE A 142 1.12 -7.35 4.59
N PRO A 143 1.30 -6.02 4.70
CA PRO A 143 0.56 -5.12 3.85
C PRO A 143 1.10 -4.98 2.42
N HIS A 144 2.41 -5.12 2.17
CA HIS A 144 2.99 -4.77 0.85
C HIS A 144 4.11 -5.67 0.30
N LEU A 145 4.39 -6.84 0.89
CA LEU A 145 5.55 -7.68 0.52
C LEU A 145 6.90 -6.92 0.47
N ARG A 146 7.07 -5.87 1.29
CA ARG A 146 8.31 -5.07 1.32
C ARG A 146 9.37 -5.74 2.19
N TYR A 147 10.48 -6.14 1.57
CA TYR A 147 11.65 -6.62 2.29
C TYR A 147 12.89 -5.93 1.76
N LYS A 148 13.70 -5.34 2.64
CA LYS A 148 14.94 -4.66 2.25
C LYS A 148 15.89 -5.70 1.64
N ASP A 149 16.30 -5.44 0.41
CA ASP A 149 17.26 -6.29 -0.31
C ASP A 149 18.67 -6.07 0.26
N THR A 150 19.55 -7.06 0.06
CA THR A 150 20.93 -6.98 0.53
C THR A 150 21.71 -5.94 -0.29
N ALA A 151 22.42 -5.04 0.39
CA ALA A 151 23.20 -4.00 -0.27
C ALA A 151 24.29 -4.61 -1.18
N GLY A 152 24.39 -4.13 -2.41
CA GLY A 152 25.34 -4.63 -3.42
C GLY A 152 24.93 -5.95 -4.09
N GLU A 153 23.82 -6.57 -3.68
CA GLU A 153 23.39 -7.88 -4.16
C GLU A 153 21.91 -7.82 -4.62
N PHE A 154 21.47 -6.67 -5.15
CA PHE A 154 20.09 -6.46 -5.58
C PHE A 154 19.74 -7.30 -6.80
N ASP A 155 20.70 -7.45 -7.72
CA ASP A 155 20.57 -8.20 -8.97
C ASP A 155 20.69 -9.71 -8.79
N ASP A 156 21.00 -10.18 -7.57
CA ASP A 156 21.02 -11.60 -7.28
C ASP A 156 19.58 -12.14 -7.24
N THR A 157 19.26 -12.91 -8.27
CA THR A 157 17.96 -13.56 -8.47
C THR A 157 17.88 -14.95 -7.85
N ASP A 158 18.97 -15.45 -7.24
CA ASP A 158 18.96 -16.76 -6.63
C ASP A 158 18.18 -16.77 -5.31
N VAL A 159 17.03 -17.44 -5.33
CA VAL A 159 16.17 -17.60 -4.15
C VAL A 159 16.59 -18.75 -3.24
N THR A 160 17.63 -19.52 -3.62
CA THR A 160 18.10 -20.68 -2.85
C THR A 160 18.95 -20.30 -1.63
N GLY A 161 19.42 -21.30 -0.87
CA GLY A 161 20.34 -21.09 0.24
C GLY A 161 21.61 -20.30 -0.13
N ALA A 162 22.11 -20.45 -1.37
CA ALA A 162 23.31 -19.78 -1.86
C ALA A 162 23.10 -18.30 -2.23
N GLY A 163 21.86 -17.87 -2.45
CA GLY A 163 21.55 -16.49 -2.79
C GLY A 163 21.98 -15.50 -1.71
N LYS A 164 22.41 -14.33 -2.12
CA LYS A 164 22.87 -13.25 -1.26
C LYS A 164 21.79 -12.21 -1.00
N ASN A 165 20.78 -12.12 -1.87
CA ASN A 165 19.61 -11.26 -1.65
C ASN A 165 18.63 -11.86 -0.63
N LEU A 166 18.81 -11.52 0.64
CA LEU A 166 17.96 -12.02 1.73
C LEU A 166 16.52 -11.49 1.64
N GLY A 167 16.34 -10.28 1.10
CA GLY A 167 15.01 -9.69 0.90
C GLY A 167 14.19 -10.49 -0.11
N LEU A 168 14.81 -10.88 -1.22
CA LEU A 168 14.18 -11.72 -2.24
C LEU A 168 13.81 -13.10 -1.70
N LYS A 169 14.66 -13.73 -0.88
CA LYS A 169 14.32 -15.01 -0.23
C LYS A 169 13.08 -14.91 0.64
N GLN A 170 12.95 -13.84 1.43
CA GLN A 170 11.77 -13.62 2.26
C GLN A 170 10.50 -13.43 1.43
N ARG A 171 10.59 -12.80 0.26
CA ARG A 171 9.48 -12.69 -0.70
C ARG A 171 9.15 -14.03 -1.33
N HIS A 172 10.16 -14.78 -1.78
CA HIS A 172 9.98 -16.13 -2.35
C HIS A 172 9.25 -17.06 -1.38
N GLU A 173 9.63 -17.07 -0.10
CA GLU A 173 8.99 -17.89 0.94
C GLU A 173 7.49 -17.63 1.10
N ARG A 174 7.01 -16.44 0.75
CA ARG A 174 5.58 -16.09 0.79
C ARG A 174 4.79 -16.61 -0.39
N VAL A 175 5.44 -16.74 -1.54
CA VAL A 175 4.79 -17.10 -2.81
C VAL A 175 5.09 -18.54 -3.24
N LYS A 176 6.08 -19.20 -2.61
CA LYS A 176 6.52 -20.56 -2.98
C LYS A 176 5.39 -21.57 -2.95
N GLY A 177 5.40 -22.49 -3.91
CA GLY A 177 4.36 -23.51 -4.07
C GLY A 177 3.02 -22.97 -4.58
N GLY A 178 3.01 -21.79 -5.21
CA GLY A 178 1.81 -21.22 -5.83
C GLY A 178 0.71 -20.89 -4.82
N LYS A 179 1.08 -20.50 -3.60
CA LYS A 179 0.11 -20.16 -2.55
C LYS A 179 -0.63 -18.87 -2.92
N ILE A 180 -1.90 -18.82 -2.55
CA ILE A 180 -2.66 -17.57 -2.54
C ILE A 180 -2.16 -16.75 -1.34
N PHE A 181 -1.90 -15.47 -1.57
CA PHE A 181 -1.49 -14.54 -0.52
C PHE A 181 -2.30 -13.26 -0.62
N ASP A 182 -2.56 -12.67 0.55
CA ASP A 182 -3.25 -11.40 0.68
C ASP A 182 -2.25 -10.28 0.94
N MET A 183 -2.48 -9.13 0.32
CA MET A 183 -1.77 -7.88 0.52
C MET A 183 -2.82 -6.79 0.79
N SER A 184 -2.59 -5.93 1.76
CA SER A 184 -3.51 -4.82 2.03
C SER A 184 -2.73 -3.61 2.48
N GLY A 185 -2.92 -2.45 1.87
CA GLY A 185 -2.10 -1.31 2.23
C GLY A 185 -2.54 0.00 1.62
N ILE A 186 -1.91 1.08 2.10
CA ILE A 186 -2.27 2.42 1.65
C ILE A 186 -1.92 2.65 0.18
N LEU A 187 -2.73 3.48 -0.46
CA LEU A 187 -2.44 4.10 -1.74
C LEU A 187 -1.65 5.39 -1.50
N HIS A 188 -0.56 5.58 -2.23
CA HIS A 188 0.25 6.81 -2.16
C HIS A 188 -0.33 7.86 -3.10
N ILE A 189 -1.50 8.35 -2.74
CA ILE A 189 -2.22 9.35 -3.52
C ILE A 189 -2.00 10.73 -2.89
N ASP A 190 -1.70 11.74 -3.71
CA ASP A 190 -1.39 13.08 -3.18
C ASP A 190 -2.51 13.63 -2.27
N LEU A 191 -3.77 13.33 -2.60
CA LEU A 191 -4.92 13.74 -1.79
C LEU A 191 -4.96 13.09 -0.39
N GLY A 192 -4.46 11.87 -0.25
CA GLY A 192 -4.36 11.17 1.04
C GLY A 192 -3.16 11.64 1.88
N THR A 193 -2.27 12.46 1.32
CA THR A 193 -1.07 12.97 1.98
C THR A 193 -1.15 14.44 2.41
N GLN A 194 -2.32 15.09 2.24
CA GLN A 194 -2.53 16.47 2.67
C GLN A 194 -2.67 16.53 4.20
N THR A 195 -1.61 16.96 4.88
CA THR A 195 -1.58 17.29 6.31
C THR A 195 -1.47 18.79 6.54
#